data_AF-A0A2V6EL82-F1
#
_entry.id   AF-A0A2V6EL82-F1
#
_cell.length_a   1.000
_cell.length_b   1.000
_cell.length_c   1.000
_cell.angle_alpha   90.00
_cell.angle_beta   90.00
_cell.angle_gamma   90.00
#
_symmetry.space_group_name_H-M   'P 1'
#
loop_
_entity.id
_entity.type
_entity.pdbx_description
1 polymer ?
#
loop_
_entity_poly.entity_id
_entity_poly.type
_entity_poly.pdbx_seq_one_letter_code
_entity_poly.pdbx_strand_id
1 'polypeptide(L)'
;QKRRDRLQKEVRAGSKGAKAENAVLEKLLPHLDAGKPAVTLSLTEEEKAIAREFFLLTSKPTLFACNVAESDLAAVAAVADRGAGVIDPGYNAAQHVKAVQDYATRHFATEAVVISAQIESELIDLDEAEAAEYLRNLGVNESGVGALIRSVYHLLGLRTYLTTGEKESRAWTIHADDKAPQAAGVIHTDFERGFIAAEVTHYDDLVALGSFAKAREAGKLRIEGKDYVVKDGDVIEFRFNV
;
A
#
# COMPACT_ATOMS: atom_id res chain seq x y z
N GLN A 1 -0.90 18.15 24.22
CA GLN A 1 -1.18 18.96 25.43
C GLN A 1 -1.68 20.37 25.08
N LYS A 2 -0.88 21.24 24.44
CA LYS A 2 -1.28 22.62 24.06
C LYS A 2 -2.66 22.74 23.38
N ARG A 3 -2.99 21.84 22.45
CA ARG A 3 -4.30 21.83 21.76
C ARG A 3 -5.46 21.55 22.72
N ARG A 4 -5.32 20.54 23.59
CA ARG A 4 -6.29 20.23 24.65
C ARG A 4 -6.53 21.42 25.56
N ASP A 5 -5.46 22.10 25.99
CA ASP A 5 -5.57 23.22 26.92
C ASP A 5 -6.32 24.41 26.31
N ARG A 6 -6.11 24.67 25.01
CA ARG A 6 -6.86 25.69 24.25
C ARG A 6 -8.36 25.35 24.13
N LEU A 7 -8.68 24.08 23.90
CA LEU A 7 -10.06 23.59 23.74
C LEU A 7 -10.90 23.67 25.01
N GLN A 8 -10.29 23.64 26.20
CA GLN A 8 -11.02 23.55 27.47
C GLN A 8 -12.08 24.65 27.66
N LYS A 9 -11.83 25.88 27.17
CA LYS A 9 -12.82 26.96 27.25
C LYS A 9 -14.06 26.67 26.41
N GLU A 10 -13.87 26.19 25.19
CA GLU A 10 -14.95 25.86 24.25
C GLU A 10 -15.72 24.60 24.68
N VAL A 11 -15.01 23.63 25.25
CA VAL A 11 -15.62 22.44 25.86
C VAL A 11 -16.58 22.85 27.00
N ARG A 12 -16.13 23.74 27.90
CA ARG A 12 -16.96 24.28 29.00
C ARG A 12 -18.15 25.11 28.49
N ALA A 13 -17.97 25.81 27.37
CA ALA A 13 -19.04 26.54 26.69
C ALA A 13 -20.06 25.62 25.98
N GLY A 14 -19.82 24.30 25.95
CA GLY A 14 -20.77 23.33 25.42
C GLY A 14 -20.65 23.03 23.92
N SER A 15 -19.60 23.51 23.25
CA SER A 15 -19.38 23.25 21.81
C SER A 15 -19.29 21.74 21.52
N LYS A 16 -20.15 21.23 20.63
CA LYS A 16 -20.17 19.81 20.25
C LYS A 16 -18.86 19.38 19.57
N GLY A 17 -18.33 20.21 18.67
CA GLY A 17 -17.06 19.96 17.99
C GLY A 17 -15.88 19.89 18.97
N ALA A 18 -15.79 20.88 19.87
CA ALA A 18 -14.72 20.90 20.88
C ALA A 18 -14.77 19.70 21.83
N LYS A 19 -15.97 19.21 22.17
CA LYS A 19 -16.16 17.99 22.98
C LYS A 19 -15.68 16.74 22.24
N ALA A 20 -16.01 16.60 20.96
CA ALA A 20 -15.54 15.48 20.14
C ALA A 20 -14.01 15.50 20.00
N GLU A 21 -13.44 16.66 19.70
CA GLU A 21 -11.99 16.85 19.61
C GLU A 21 -11.27 16.53 20.92
N ASN A 22 -11.81 17.01 22.06
CA ASN A 22 -11.26 16.73 23.37
C ASN A 22 -11.33 15.23 23.73
N ALA A 23 -12.40 14.51 23.35
CA ALA A 23 -12.51 13.07 23.58
C ALA A 23 -11.41 12.28 22.83
N VAL A 24 -11.08 12.67 21.60
CA VAL A 24 -9.96 12.07 20.86
C VAL A 24 -8.62 12.39 21.54
N LEU A 25 -8.43 13.63 22.01
CA LEU A 25 -7.21 14.03 22.72
C LEU A 25 -7.03 13.31 24.07
N GLU A 26 -8.12 12.99 24.76
CA GLU A 26 -8.11 12.20 26.00
C GLU A 26 -7.63 10.76 25.78
N LYS A 27 -7.85 10.19 24.58
CA LYS A 27 -7.28 8.90 24.18
C LYS A 27 -5.82 9.02 23.73
N LEU A 28 -5.52 10.04 22.91
CA LEU A 28 -4.18 10.22 22.32
C LEU A 28 -3.10 10.53 23.35
N LEU A 29 -3.38 11.38 24.34
CA LEU A 29 -2.37 11.82 25.31
C LEU A 29 -1.73 10.66 26.10
N PRO A 30 -2.49 9.82 26.83
CA PRO A 30 -1.88 8.71 27.57
C PRO A 30 -1.20 7.69 26.65
N HIS A 31 -1.67 7.52 25.41
CA HIS A 31 -1.04 6.65 24.42
C HIS A 31 0.34 7.17 23.99
N LEU A 32 0.43 8.46 23.67
CA LEU A 32 1.67 9.12 23.31
C LEU A 32 2.64 9.22 24.50
N ASP A 33 2.13 9.48 25.71
CA ASP A 33 2.94 9.53 26.94
C ASP A 33 3.56 8.16 27.28
N ALA A 34 2.92 7.05 26.85
CA ALA A 34 3.47 5.70 26.93
C ALA A 34 4.50 5.38 25.81
N GLY A 35 4.89 6.37 25.01
CA GLY A 35 5.85 6.22 23.91
C GLY A 35 5.30 5.49 22.69
N LYS A 36 3.97 5.30 22.58
CA LYS A 36 3.35 4.60 21.46
C LYS A 36 2.96 5.60 20.36
N PRO A 37 3.26 5.34 19.08
CA PRO A 37 2.92 6.26 18.01
C PRO A 37 1.40 6.30 17.78
N ALA A 38 0.86 7.47 17.45
CA ALA A 38 -0.57 7.67 17.24
C ALA A 38 -1.21 6.71 16.22
N VAL A 39 -0.45 6.26 15.20
CA VAL A 39 -0.92 5.28 14.19
C VAL A 39 -1.35 3.93 14.80
N THR A 40 -0.83 3.58 15.99
CA THR A 40 -1.17 2.31 16.68
C THR A 40 -2.37 2.44 17.62
N LEU A 41 -2.94 3.63 17.77
CA LEU A 41 -4.11 3.83 18.62
C LEU A 41 -5.38 3.42 17.86
N SER A 42 -6.15 2.49 18.42
CA SER A 42 -7.45 2.13 17.87
C SER A 42 -8.45 3.28 18.06
N LEU A 43 -8.94 3.80 16.94
CA LEU A 43 -9.92 4.89 16.85
C LEU A 43 -11.04 4.48 15.89
N THR A 44 -12.27 4.96 16.11
CA THR A 44 -13.35 4.80 15.12
C THR A 44 -13.09 5.67 13.88
N GLU A 45 -13.83 5.47 12.78
CA GLU A 45 -13.64 6.27 11.57
C GLU A 45 -13.90 7.76 11.81
N GLU A 46 -14.89 8.09 12.64
CA GLU A 46 -15.17 9.48 13.05
C GLU A 46 -14.02 10.07 13.86
N GLU A 47 -13.43 9.28 14.76
CA GLU A 47 -12.30 9.70 15.58
C GLU A 47 -11.03 9.85 14.75
N LYS A 48 -10.79 8.97 13.76
CA LYS A 48 -9.68 9.08 12.82
C LYS A 48 -9.78 10.35 11.99
N ALA A 49 -10.99 10.72 11.53
CA ALA A 49 -11.20 11.95 10.78
C ALA A 49 -10.79 13.18 11.60
N ILE A 50 -11.18 13.24 12.88
CA ILE A 50 -10.78 14.29 13.82
C ILE A 50 -9.27 14.25 14.09
N ALA A 51 -8.71 13.07 14.36
CA ALA A 51 -7.29 12.91 14.67
C ALA A 51 -6.39 13.37 13.50
N ARG A 52 -6.86 13.24 12.26
CA ARG A 52 -6.15 13.68 11.05
C ARG A 52 -5.88 15.18 11.03
N GLU A 53 -6.79 15.99 11.61
CA GLU A 53 -6.66 17.46 11.70
C GLU A 53 -5.59 17.93 12.70
N PHE A 54 -5.05 17.01 13.52
CA PHE A 54 -3.94 17.31 14.42
C PHE A 54 -2.58 17.26 13.71
N PHE A 55 -2.51 16.68 12.50
CA PHE A 55 -1.28 16.55 11.72
C PHE A 55 -0.11 15.97 12.51
N LEU A 56 -0.38 14.98 13.36
CA LEU A 56 0.65 14.36 14.20
C LEU A 56 1.69 13.66 13.31
N LEU A 57 2.97 13.83 13.63
CA LEU A 57 4.03 13.10 12.92
C LEU A 57 3.85 11.59 13.09
N THR A 58 3.48 11.16 14.30
CA THR A 58 3.30 9.75 14.68
C THR A 58 2.01 9.12 14.16
N SER A 59 1.15 9.88 13.47
CA SER A 59 -0.04 9.32 12.80
C SER A 59 0.22 9.03 11.31
N LYS A 60 1.40 9.37 10.79
CA LYS A 60 1.76 9.08 9.41
C LYS A 60 2.05 7.59 9.24
N PRO A 61 1.53 6.93 8.19
CA PRO A 61 1.95 5.59 7.82
C PRO A 61 3.48 5.56 7.67
N THR A 62 4.11 4.51 8.17
CA THR A 62 5.57 4.33 8.22
C THR A 62 5.91 2.95 7.67
N LEU A 63 7.04 2.80 6.99
CA LEU A 63 7.58 1.52 6.53
C LEU A 63 9.05 1.42 6.96
N PHE A 64 9.49 0.23 7.36
CA PHE A 64 10.89 0.00 7.71
C PHE A 64 11.64 -0.58 6.52
N ALA A 65 12.72 0.07 6.08
CA ALA A 65 13.62 -0.48 5.07
C ALA A 65 14.83 -1.12 5.77
N CYS A 66 14.90 -2.45 5.72
CA CYS A 66 15.99 -3.23 6.29
C CYS A 66 17.10 -3.36 5.27
N ASN A 67 18.12 -2.50 5.40
CA ASN A 67 19.30 -2.57 4.54
C ASN A 67 20.20 -3.75 4.95
N VAL A 68 20.45 -4.67 4.02
CA VAL A 68 21.32 -5.85 4.21
C VAL A 68 22.47 -5.85 3.20
N ALA A 69 23.52 -6.60 3.49
CA ALA A 69 24.61 -6.82 2.54
C ALA A 69 24.14 -7.68 1.35
N GLU A 70 24.80 -7.53 0.20
CA GLU A 70 24.54 -8.33 -1.01
C GLU A 70 24.60 -9.84 -0.72
N SER A 71 25.62 -10.28 0.01
CA SER A 71 25.82 -11.69 0.38
C SER A 71 24.68 -12.28 1.23
N ASP A 72 23.90 -11.43 1.89
CA ASP A 72 22.79 -11.84 2.75
C ASP A 72 21.43 -11.73 2.05
N LEU A 73 21.33 -11.00 0.93
CA LEU A 73 20.05 -10.66 0.31
C LEU A 73 19.26 -11.92 -0.09
N ALA A 74 19.90 -12.87 -0.77
CA ALA A 74 19.26 -14.10 -1.23
C ALA A 74 18.74 -14.96 -0.06
N ALA A 75 19.57 -15.09 0.99
CA ALA A 75 19.22 -15.86 2.18
C ALA A 75 18.05 -15.21 2.94
N VAL A 76 18.04 -13.89 3.05
CA VAL A 76 16.97 -13.15 3.73
C VAL A 76 15.68 -13.12 2.90
N ALA A 77 15.75 -12.90 1.59
CA ALA A 77 14.60 -12.89 0.69
C ALA A 77 13.86 -14.25 0.70
N ALA A 78 14.60 -15.35 0.69
CA ALA A 78 14.04 -16.69 0.77
C ALA A 78 13.29 -16.98 2.10
N VAL A 79 13.61 -16.27 3.17
CA VAL A 79 12.96 -16.37 4.48
C VAL A 79 11.74 -15.45 4.57
N ALA A 80 11.79 -14.26 3.95
CA ALA A 80 10.70 -13.30 3.93
C ALA A 80 9.44 -13.85 3.22
N ASP A 81 9.60 -14.56 2.09
CA ASP A 81 8.49 -15.11 1.31
C ASP A 81 7.78 -16.32 1.96
N ARG A 82 8.44 -17.04 2.87
CA ARG A 82 7.92 -18.32 3.40
C ARG A 82 7.11 -18.19 4.68
N GLY A 83 6.97 -16.99 5.25
CA GLY A 83 6.17 -16.73 6.46
C GLY A 83 6.54 -17.55 7.70
N ALA A 84 7.61 -18.35 7.67
CA ALA A 84 7.95 -19.30 8.72
C ALA A 84 9.47 -19.47 8.83
N GLY A 85 9.97 -19.20 10.03
CA GLY A 85 11.38 -19.26 10.37
C GLY A 85 11.99 -20.62 10.11
N VAL A 86 12.99 -20.62 9.22
CA VAL A 86 14.18 -21.45 9.41
C VAL A 86 15.34 -20.45 9.45
N ILE A 87 15.72 -20.08 10.67
CA ILE A 87 16.91 -19.27 10.91
C ILE A 87 18.04 -20.28 10.98
N ASP A 88 18.92 -20.27 9.97
CA ASP A 88 20.25 -20.85 10.15
C ASP A 88 20.96 -20.01 11.23
N PRO A 89 21.34 -20.59 12.39
CA PRO A 89 21.98 -19.86 13.48
C PRO A 89 23.33 -19.21 13.10
N GLY A 90 23.89 -19.50 11.91
CA GLY A 90 25.10 -18.87 11.39
C GLY A 90 24.93 -17.51 10.70
N TYR A 91 23.70 -17.09 10.33
CA TYR A 91 23.47 -15.84 9.59
C TYR A 91 22.89 -14.73 10.48
N ASN A 92 23.75 -13.79 10.89
CA ASN A 92 23.38 -12.67 11.77
C ASN A 92 22.37 -11.70 11.13
N ALA A 93 22.43 -11.50 9.81
CA ALA A 93 21.55 -10.55 9.11
C ALA A 93 20.06 -10.96 9.18
N ALA A 94 19.75 -12.24 8.99
CA ALA A 94 18.37 -12.74 9.05
C ALA A 94 17.74 -12.56 10.44
N GLN A 95 18.54 -12.71 11.51
CA GLN A 95 18.09 -12.46 12.88
C GLN A 95 17.78 -10.98 13.12
N HIS A 96 18.63 -10.08 12.62
CA HIS A 96 18.39 -8.64 12.71
C HIS A 96 17.16 -8.21 11.92
N VAL A 97 16.98 -8.71 10.69
CA VAL A 97 15.81 -8.43 9.86
C VAL A 97 14.54 -8.88 10.56
N LYS A 98 14.53 -10.09 11.14
CA LYS A 98 13.40 -10.59 11.92
C LYS A 98 13.11 -9.70 13.13
N ALA A 99 14.14 -9.27 13.85
CA ALA A 99 13.96 -8.37 14.99
C ALA A 99 13.34 -7.03 14.58
N VAL A 100 13.72 -6.48 13.43
CA VAL A 100 13.12 -5.26 12.87
C VAL A 100 11.69 -5.49 12.42
N GLN A 101 11.39 -6.62 11.77
CA GLN A 101 10.02 -7.00 11.39
C GLN A 101 9.11 -7.11 12.63
N ASP A 102 9.55 -7.86 13.65
CA ASP A 102 8.83 -7.98 14.93
C ASP A 102 8.61 -6.61 15.58
N TYR A 103 9.61 -5.73 15.53
CA TYR A 103 9.51 -4.37 16.06
C TYR A 103 8.50 -3.51 15.28
N ALA A 104 8.58 -3.52 13.95
CA ALA A 104 7.68 -2.77 13.07
C ALA A 104 6.23 -3.18 13.28
N THR A 105 5.95 -4.47 13.34
CA THR A 105 4.59 -4.98 13.56
C THR A 105 4.07 -4.64 14.97
N ARG A 106 4.87 -4.88 16.02
CA ARG A 106 4.41 -4.69 17.41
C ARG A 106 4.32 -3.24 17.85
N HIS A 107 5.23 -2.38 17.38
CA HIS A 107 5.36 -1.00 17.87
C HIS A 107 4.84 0.05 16.89
N PHE A 108 4.71 -0.26 15.61
CA PHE A 108 4.27 0.68 14.57
C PHE A 108 3.06 0.19 13.75
N ALA A 109 2.58 -1.03 13.98
CA ALA A 109 1.50 -1.66 13.21
C ALA A 109 1.76 -1.61 11.69
N THR A 110 3.02 -1.87 11.31
CA THR A 110 3.47 -1.82 9.91
C THR A 110 4.45 -2.94 9.60
N GLU A 111 4.85 -3.00 8.35
CA GLU A 111 5.75 -3.99 7.78
C GLU A 111 7.18 -3.46 7.65
N ALA A 112 8.09 -4.38 7.32
CA ALA A 112 9.46 -4.06 6.95
C ALA A 112 9.80 -4.75 5.63
N VAL A 113 10.46 -4.01 4.74
CA VAL A 113 10.94 -4.47 3.44
C VAL A 113 12.45 -4.61 3.49
N VAL A 114 12.98 -5.67 2.91
CA VAL A 114 14.41 -5.91 2.82
C VAL A 114 14.95 -5.29 1.54
N ILE A 115 16.03 -4.54 1.65
CA ILE A 115 16.71 -3.91 0.52
C ILE A 115 18.23 -4.10 0.67
N SER A 116 18.97 -4.02 -0.43
CA SER A 116 20.43 -3.86 -0.40
C SER A 116 20.77 -2.60 -1.16
N ALA A 117 21.04 -1.51 -0.44
CA ALA A 117 21.35 -0.22 -1.05
C ALA A 117 22.57 -0.29 -1.98
N GLN A 118 23.50 -1.22 -1.71
CA GLN A 118 24.67 -1.47 -2.56
C GLN A 118 24.25 -2.03 -3.92
N ILE A 119 23.46 -3.11 -3.94
CA ILE A 119 22.93 -3.70 -5.19
C ILE A 119 22.14 -2.64 -5.96
N GLU A 120 21.26 -1.90 -5.30
CA GLU A 120 20.43 -0.87 -5.96
C GLU A 120 21.29 0.22 -6.60
N SER A 121 22.43 0.58 -5.99
CA SER A 121 23.36 1.54 -6.57
C SER A 121 24.05 0.99 -7.83
N GLU A 122 24.35 -0.30 -7.86
CA GLU A 122 25.01 -0.95 -9.01
C GLU A 122 24.04 -1.16 -10.17
N LEU A 123 22.78 -1.49 -9.88
CA LEU A 123 21.73 -1.67 -10.90
C LEU A 123 21.46 -0.40 -11.72
N ILE A 124 21.78 0.79 -11.20
CA ILE A 124 21.58 2.07 -11.92
C ILE A 124 22.48 2.16 -13.16
N ASP A 125 23.65 1.53 -13.12
CA ASP A 125 24.63 1.60 -14.21
C ASP A 125 24.45 0.49 -15.25
N LEU A 126 23.52 -0.44 -15.03
CA LEU A 126 23.23 -1.58 -15.91
C LEU A 126 22.00 -1.33 -16.78
N ASP A 127 21.98 -1.92 -17.97
CA ASP A 127 20.74 -1.99 -18.74
C ASP A 127 19.76 -3.04 -18.19
N GLU A 128 18.53 -3.08 -18.71
CA GLU A 128 17.48 -3.97 -18.21
C GLU A 128 17.86 -5.46 -18.30
N ALA A 129 18.56 -5.87 -19.36
CA ALA A 129 18.94 -7.27 -19.56
C ALA A 129 20.08 -7.66 -18.60
N GLU A 130 21.08 -6.78 -18.47
CA GLU A 130 22.21 -6.92 -17.57
C GLU A 130 21.77 -6.94 -16.10
N ALA A 131 20.91 -5.99 -15.70
CA ALA A 131 20.32 -5.92 -14.37
C ALA A 131 19.56 -7.19 -14.00
N ALA A 132 18.74 -7.70 -14.92
CA ALA A 132 18.00 -8.93 -14.70
C ALA A 132 18.92 -10.15 -14.59
N GLU A 133 20.01 -10.20 -15.36
CA GLU A 133 21.01 -11.27 -15.24
C GLU A 133 21.77 -11.18 -13.91
N TYR A 134 22.16 -9.98 -13.50
CA TYR A 134 22.82 -9.73 -12.22
C TYR A 134 21.98 -10.22 -11.04
N LEU A 135 20.71 -9.83 -10.99
CA LEU A 135 19.77 -10.27 -9.94
C LEU A 135 19.59 -11.80 -9.92
N ARG A 136 19.44 -12.42 -11.10
CA ARG A 136 19.35 -13.89 -11.22
C ARG A 136 20.60 -14.59 -10.68
N ASN A 137 21.79 -14.06 -10.95
CA ASN A 137 23.05 -14.61 -10.45
C ASN A 137 23.16 -14.50 -8.93
N LEU A 138 22.54 -13.48 -8.33
CA LEU A 138 22.41 -13.32 -6.88
C LEU A 138 21.28 -14.18 -6.29
N GLY A 139 20.48 -14.86 -7.10
CA GLY A 139 19.38 -15.71 -6.63
C GLY A 139 18.13 -14.94 -6.19
N VAL A 140 17.97 -13.70 -6.67
CA VAL A 140 16.78 -12.88 -6.43
C VAL A 140 16.06 -12.58 -7.75
N ASN A 141 14.73 -12.55 -7.73
CA ASN A 141 13.92 -12.34 -8.94
C ASN A 141 13.68 -10.86 -9.27
N GLU A 142 13.83 -9.97 -8.29
CA GLU A 142 13.59 -8.53 -8.44
C GLU A 142 14.46 -7.72 -7.48
N SER A 143 14.56 -6.41 -7.74
CA SER A 143 15.26 -5.49 -6.87
C SER A 143 14.45 -5.19 -5.59
N GLY A 144 15.15 -4.89 -4.50
CA GLY A 144 14.53 -4.47 -3.24
C GLY A 144 13.81 -3.14 -3.35
N VAL A 145 14.24 -2.24 -4.26
CA VAL A 145 13.52 -0.99 -4.57
C VAL A 145 12.16 -1.29 -5.21
N GLY A 146 12.06 -2.30 -6.08
CA GLY A 146 10.77 -2.72 -6.65
C GLY A 146 9.77 -3.13 -5.57
N ALA A 147 10.20 -3.97 -4.63
CA ALA A 147 9.40 -4.35 -3.47
C ALA A 147 9.04 -3.14 -2.59
N LEU A 148 10.01 -2.25 -2.32
CA LEU A 148 9.81 -1.05 -1.53
C LEU A 148 8.76 -0.11 -2.14
N ILE A 149 8.82 0.12 -3.45
CA ILE A 149 7.86 0.96 -4.17
C ILE A 149 6.45 0.41 -4.01
N ARG A 150 6.25 -0.90 -4.23
CA ARG A 150 4.93 -1.53 -4.10
C ARG A 150 4.40 -1.46 -2.67
N SER A 151 5.22 -1.78 -1.67
CA SER A 151 4.84 -1.69 -0.27
C SER A 151 4.47 -0.26 0.14
N VAL A 152 5.22 0.75 -0.29
CA VAL A 152 4.90 2.16 -0.01
C VAL A 152 3.60 2.57 -0.71
N TYR A 153 3.40 2.15 -1.95
CA TYR A 153 2.19 2.44 -2.71
C TYR A 153 0.94 1.86 -2.01
N HIS A 154 1.02 0.61 -1.55
CA HIS A 154 -0.05 -0.02 -0.77
C HIS A 154 -0.25 0.62 0.60
N LEU A 155 0.84 1.00 1.28
CA LEU A 155 0.80 1.70 2.58
C LEU A 155 0.11 3.06 2.50
N LEU A 156 0.26 3.77 1.37
CA LEU A 156 -0.46 5.01 1.08
C LEU A 156 -1.95 4.77 0.74
N GLY A 157 -2.40 3.51 0.77
CA GLY A 157 -3.74 3.13 0.39
C GLY A 157 -3.99 3.31 -1.10
N LEU A 158 -2.96 3.16 -1.94
CA LEU A 158 -3.07 3.25 -3.39
C LEU A 158 -3.17 1.85 -4.01
N ARG A 159 -3.88 1.76 -5.13
CA ARG A 159 -4.02 0.56 -5.98
C ARG A 159 -3.85 0.98 -7.44
N THR A 160 -3.54 0.02 -8.28
CA THR A 160 -3.37 0.20 -9.72
C THR A 160 -4.35 -0.68 -10.47
N TYR A 161 -5.11 -0.07 -11.38
CA TYR A 161 -5.84 -0.81 -12.40
C TYR A 161 -5.28 -0.44 -13.79
N LEU A 162 -5.56 -1.28 -14.77
CA LEU A 162 -5.05 -1.17 -16.13
C LEU A 162 -6.20 -0.90 -17.10
N THR A 163 -5.95 -0.04 -18.08
CA THR A 163 -6.73 0.00 -19.32
C THR A 163 -5.82 -0.44 -20.45
N THR A 164 -6.31 -1.30 -21.35
CA THR A 164 -5.51 -1.76 -22.49
C THR A 164 -6.36 -1.87 -23.75
N GLY A 165 -5.82 -1.44 -24.87
CA GLY A 165 -6.42 -1.54 -26.20
C GLY A 165 -5.34 -1.50 -27.28
N GLU A 166 -5.75 -1.47 -28.55
CA GLU A 166 -4.80 -1.50 -29.68
C GLU A 166 -3.80 -0.34 -29.68
N LYS A 167 -4.22 0.83 -29.18
CA LYS A 167 -3.42 2.06 -29.22
C LYS A 167 -2.56 2.27 -27.99
N GLU A 168 -3.05 1.87 -26.82
CA GLU A 168 -2.44 2.21 -25.55
C GLU A 168 -2.75 1.15 -24.48
N SER A 169 -1.75 0.87 -23.67
CA SER A 169 -1.89 0.20 -22.37
C SER A 169 -1.41 1.16 -21.30
N ARG A 170 -2.23 1.39 -20.27
CA ARG A 170 -1.95 2.40 -19.23
C ARG A 170 -2.34 1.89 -17.85
N ALA A 171 -1.51 2.22 -16.88
CA ALA A 171 -1.78 2.05 -15.45
C ALA A 171 -2.38 3.32 -14.84
N TRP A 172 -3.38 3.14 -13.99
CA TRP A 172 -4.12 4.20 -13.32
C TRP A 172 -4.07 4.00 -11.81
N THR A 173 -3.69 5.07 -11.10
CA THR A 173 -3.66 5.12 -9.65
C THR A 173 -5.04 5.47 -9.08
N ILE A 174 -5.53 4.64 -8.17
CA ILE A 174 -6.75 4.87 -7.38
C ILE A 174 -6.47 4.66 -5.90
N HIS A 175 -7.39 5.06 -5.04
CA HIS A 175 -7.35 4.65 -3.64
C HIS A 175 -7.91 3.24 -3.47
N ALA A 176 -7.45 2.55 -2.43
CA ALA A 176 -8.08 1.34 -1.96
C ALA A 176 -9.56 1.63 -1.65
N ASP A 177 -10.42 0.66 -1.98
CA ASP A 177 -11.87 0.75 -1.83
C ASP A 177 -12.60 1.68 -2.80
N ASP A 178 -11.89 2.34 -3.73
CA ASP A 178 -12.54 3.09 -4.81
C ASP A 178 -13.43 2.16 -5.65
N LYS A 179 -14.68 2.59 -5.82
CA LYS A 179 -15.66 1.90 -6.65
C LYS A 179 -15.41 2.16 -8.14
N ALA A 180 -15.92 1.28 -8.99
CA ALA A 180 -15.78 1.37 -10.44
C ALA A 180 -16.09 2.77 -11.04
N PRO A 181 -17.14 3.51 -10.62
CA PRO A 181 -17.37 4.87 -11.10
C PRO A 181 -16.27 5.86 -10.73
N GLN A 182 -15.75 5.77 -9.49
CA GLN A 182 -14.67 6.63 -9.01
C GLN A 182 -13.37 6.34 -9.77
N ALA A 183 -13.07 5.06 -10.01
CA ALA A 183 -11.93 4.64 -10.82
C ALA A 183 -12.05 5.15 -12.27
N ALA A 184 -13.23 5.09 -12.87
CA ALA A 184 -13.52 5.71 -14.18
C ALA A 184 -13.29 7.24 -14.16
N GLY A 185 -13.67 7.90 -13.06
CA GLY A 185 -13.48 9.34 -12.83
C GLY A 185 -12.01 9.79 -12.91
N VAL A 186 -11.07 8.92 -12.56
CA VAL A 186 -9.62 9.19 -12.69
C VAL A 186 -9.20 9.34 -14.16
N ILE A 187 -9.88 8.68 -15.09
CA ILE A 187 -9.66 8.86 -16.54
C ILE A 187 -10.25 10.20 -16.98
N HIS A 188 -11.52 10.42 -16.63
CA HIS A 188 -12.23 11.66 -16.93
C HIS A 188 -13.46 11.81 -16.02
N THR A 189 -13.72 13.03 -15.53
CA THR A 189 -14.84 13.29 -14.60
C THR A 189 -16.22 12.97 -15.18
N ASP A 190 -16.37 13.00 -16.51
CA ASP A 190 -17.63 12.64 -17.17
C ASP A 190 -17.90 11.14 -17.15
N PHE A 191 -16.86 10.30 -17.09
CA PHE A 191 -17.04 8.84 -17.03
C PHE A 191 -17.63 8.42 -15.68
N GLU A 192 -17.28 9.11 -14.61
CA GLU A 192 -17.88 8.87 -13.28
C GLU A 192 -19.37 9.20 -13.29
N ARG A 193 -19.76 10.35 -13.87
CA ARG A 193 -21.16 10.78 -13.97
C ARG A 193 -21.97 9.90 -14.91
N GLY A 194 -21.39 9.56 -16.05
CA GLY A 194 -21.98 8.76 -17.11
C GLY A 194 -21.83 7.25 -16.93
N PHE A 195 -21.24 6.78 -15.82
CA PHE A 195 -20.92 5.36 -15.61
C PHE A 195 -22.16 4.46 -15.76
N ILE A 196 -22.04 3.45 -16.61
CA ILE A 196 -23.04 2.39 -16.81
C ILE A 196 -22.58 1.10 -16.14
N ALA A 197 -21.41 0.60 -16.56
CA ALA A 197 -20.83 -0.65 -16.08
C ALA A 197 -19.32 -0.70 -16.39
N ALA A 198 -18.61 -1.65 -15.79
CA ALA A 198 -17.22 -1.95 -16.09
C ALA A 198 -17.07 -3.41 -16.55
N GLU A 199 -16.42 -3.65 -17.68
CA GLU A 199 -15.92 -4.99 -18.02
C GLU A 199 -14.58 -5.19 -17.33
N VAL A 200 -14.50 -6.17 -16.43
CA VAL A 200 -13.35 -6.37 -15.54
C VAL A 200 -12.80 -7.79 -15.69
N THR A 201 -11.50 -7.90 -15.86
CA THR A 201 -10.76 -9.16 -15.75
C THR A 201 -9.45 -8.91 -14.99
N HIS A 202 -8.91 -9.91 -14.30
CA HIS A 202 -7.64 -9.71 -13.61
C HIS A 202 -6.46 -9.81 -14.59
N TYR A 203 -5.38 -9.06 -14.35
CA TYR A 203 -4.17 -9.08 -15.17
C TYR A 203 -3.66 -10.50 -15.45
N ASP A 204 -3.54 -11.33 -14.40
CA ASP A 204 -3.04 -12.71 -14.54
C ASP A 204 -3.91 -13.55 -15.48
N ASP A 205 -5.24 -13.41 -15.37
CA ASP A 205 -6.19 -14.13 -16.23
C ASP A 205 -6.07 -13.64 -17.69
N LEU A 206 -5.95 -12.33 -17.91
CA LEU A 206 -5.82 -11.76 -19.24
C LEU A 206 -4.51 -12.17 -19.93
N VAL A 207 -3.39 -12.15 -19.19
CA VAL A 207 -2.08 -12.56 -19.72
C VAL A 207 -2.05 -14.05 -20.03
N ALA A 208 -2.57 -14.89 -19.12
CA ALA A 208 -2.61 -16.34 -19.31
C ALA A 208 -3.49 -16.75 -20.51
N LEU A 209 -4.61 -16.06 -20.73
CA LEU A 209 -5.53 -16.35 -21.83
C LEU A 209 -5.12 -15.65 -23.13
N GLY A 210 -4.42 -14.53 -23.04
CA GLY A 210 -3.85 -13.78 -24.16
C GLY A 210 -4.82 -12.83 -24.89
N SER A 211 -6.10 -12.78 -24.53
CA SER A 211 -7.05 -11.79 -25.06
C SER A 211 -8.34 -11.67 -24.24
N PHE A 212 -9.01 -10.52 -24.35
CA PHE A 212 -10.35 -10.31 -23.77
C PHE A 212 -11.40 -11.30 -24.31
N ALA A 213 -11.31 -11.66 -25.60
CA ALA A 213 -12.21 -12.63 -26.19
C ALA A 213 -12.10 -14.00 -25.50
N LYS A 214 -10.87 -14.49 -25.29
CA LYS A 214 -10.62 -15.75 -24.58
C LYS A 214 -10.97 -15.64 -23.09
N ALA A 215 -10.72 -14.49 -22.46
CA ALA A 215 -11.18 -14.23 -21.10
C ALA A 215 -12.70 -14.30 -20.96
N ARG A 216 -13.45 -13.80 -21.95
CA ARG A 216 -14.91 -13.90 -22.00
C ARG A 216 -15.37 -15.34 -22.19
N GLU A 217 -14.78 -16.08 -23.13
CA GLU A 217 -15.09 -17.50 -23.38
C GLU A 217 -14.81 -18.38 -22.14
N ALA A 218 -13.76 -18.07 -21.39
CA ALA A 218 -13.40 -18.76 -20.14
C ALA A 218 -14.21 -18.30 -18.92
N GLY A 219 -15.15 -17.35 -19.07
CA GLY A 219 -15.95 -16.81 -17.97
C GLY A 219 -15.15 -15.95 -16.97
N LYS A 220 -13.98 -15.46 -17.36
CA LYS A 220 -13.08 -14.61 -16.54
C LYS A 220 -13.27 -13.11 -16.76
N LEU A 221 -14.02 -12.72 -17.79
CA LEU A 221 -14.45 -11.34 -18.00
C LEU A 221 -15.82 -11.12 -17.36
N ARG A 222 -15.88 -10.25 -16.35
CA ARG A 222 -17.09 -9.94 -15.58
C ARG A 222 -17.63 -8.58 -15.99
N ILE A 223 -18.96 -8.42 -15.90
CA ILE A 223 -19.59 -7.11 -16.01
C ILE A 223 -19.97 -6.67 -14.61
N GLU A 224 -19.34 -5.61 -14.15
CA GLU A 224 -19.43 -5.09 -12.80
C GLU A 224 -20.20 -3.77 -12.75
N GLY A 225 -20.99 -3.60 -11.69
CA GLY A 225 -21.85 -2.44 -11.48
C GLY A 225 -21.18 -1.32 -10.68
N LYS A 226 -21.99 -0.32 -10.30
CA LYS A 226 -21.53 0.87 -9.55
C LYS A 226 -20.94 0.56 -8.17
N ASP A 227 -21.32 -0.57 -7.57
CA ASP A 227 -20.87 -0.96 -6.24
C ASP A 227 -19.62 -1.85 -6.24
N TYR A 228 -19.10 -2.21 -7.42
CA TYR A 228 -17.88 -2.98 -7.51
C TYR A 228 -16.69 -2.16 -7.02
N VAL A 229 -15.97 -2.71 -6.06
CA VAL A 229 -14.69 -2.17 -5.58
C VAL A 229 -13.59 -2.69 -6.49
N VAL A 230 -12.87 -1.76 -7.11
CA VAL A 230 -11.78 -2.09 -8.03
C VAL A 230 -10.64 -2.74 -7.27
N LYS A 231 -10.11 -3.84 -7.82
CA LYS A 231 -9.00 -4.58 -7.25
C LYS A 231 -7.68 -4.19 -7.90
N ASP A 232 -6.59 -4.33 -7.15
CA ASP A 232 -5.25 -4.17 -7.70
C ASP A 232 -5.05 -5.17 -8.85
N GLY A 233 -4.48 -4.71 -9.97
CA GLY A 233 -4.26 -5.55 -11.14
C GLY A 233 -5.51 -5.82 -11.98
N ASP A 234 -6.67 -5.24 -11.67
CA ASP A 234 -7.82 -5.31 -12.57
C ASP A 234 -7.50 -4.63 -13.91
N VAL A 235 -7.87 -5.29 -15.01
CA VAL A 235 -7.90 -4.72 -16.36
C VAL A 235 -9.34 -4.39 -16.70
N ILE A 236 -9.60 -3.12 -16.96
CA ILE A 236 -10.96 -2.58 -17.00
C ILE A 236 -11.24 -1.86 -18.32
N GLU A 237 -12.41 -2.16 -18.90
CA GLU A 237 -13.03 -1.36 -19.95
C GLU A 237 -14.34 -0.75 -19.40
N PHE A 238 -14.38 0.57 -19.30
CA PHE A 238 -15.54 1.29 -18.77
C PHE A 238 -16.58 1.56 -19.86
N ARG A 239 -17.84 1.22 -19.57
CA ARG A 239 -19.00 1.61 -20.36
C ARG A 239 -19.66 2.82 -19.73
N PHE A 240 -19.78 3.90 -20.49
CA PHE A 240 -20.40 5.15 -20.05
C PHE A 240 -21.28 5.74 -21.15
N ASN A 241 -22.26 6.55 -20.74
CA ASN A 241 -23.01 7.39 -21.67
C ASN A 241 -22.40 8.78 -21.72
N VAL A 242 -22.28 9.34 -22.92
CA VAL A 242 -21.82 10.72 -23.16
C VAL A 242 -23.04 11.63 -23.30
#